data_AF-X1N9A5-F1
#
_entry.id   AF-X1N9A5-F1
#
_cell.length_a   1.000
_cell.length_b   1.000
_cell.length_c   1.000
_cell.angle_alpha   90.00
_cell.angle_beta   90.00
_cell.angle_gamma   90.00
#
_symmetry.space_group_name_H-M   'P 1'
#
loop_
_entity.id
_entity.type
_entity.pdbx_description
1 polymer ?
#
loop_
_entity_poly.entity_id
_entity_poly.type
_entity_poly.pdbx_seq_one_letter_code
_entity_poly.pdbx_strand_id
1 'polypeptide(L)'
;SFLVQDLCQNFGSEFLENIRKRYWLLTTPQLDIFVVPNEKKILEKLVWPLRAAKKAFILSDYLGCIALCGMVCEMAIIFLFDLAAIHVNTKPLNTKQQRQIFGSTFEKLGQEKRIQVLYEIELLSGELAKDADAVRKIRRQYLHFLSKSYSRIEKDAEDAYKASFQLIKSLVDLPVGNDGKLIIPEHLTNYLSKRLNKKSDSV
;
A
#
# COMPACT_ATOMS: atom_id res chain seq x y z
N SER A 1 23.11 -27.77 9.18
CA SER A 1 22.85 -26.94 7.99
C SER A 1 23.31 -25.53 8.32
N PHE A 2 24.22 -24.96 7.54
CA PHE A 2 24.73 -23.59 7.70
C PHE A 2 23.60 -22.55 7.82
N LEU A 3 22.48 -22.77 7.10
CA LEU A 3 21.24 -21.97 7.17
C LEU A 3 20.55 -21.97 8.56
N VAL A 4 20.61 -23.05 9.32
CA VAL A 4 20.00 -23.14 10.66
C VAL A 4 20.88 -22.43 11.69
N GLN A 5 22.20 -22.42 11.47
CA GLN A 5 23.13 -21.66 12.30
C GLN A 5 22.96 -20.15 12.07
N ASP A 6 22.84 -19.68 10.82
CA ASP A 6 22.57 -18.26 10.51
C ASP A 6 21.25 -17.73 11.12
N LEU A 7 20.19 -18.54 11.12
CA LEU A 7 18.88 -18.15 11.67
C LEU A 7 18.85 -18.09 13.21
N CYS A 8 19.81 -18.73 13.90
CA CYS A 8 19.81 -18.89 15.35
C CYS A 8 20.97 -18.15 16.06
N GLN A 9 21.82 -17.41 15.33
CA GLN A 9 23.15 -17.09 15.84
C GLN A 9 23.30 -15.85 16.71
N ASN A 10 22.28 -15.01 16.92
CA ASN A 10 22.42 -13.95 17.92
C ASN A 10 21.09 -13.35 18.37
N PHE A 11 20.45 -13.97 19.37
CA PHE A 11 19.41 -13.32 20.17
C PHE A 11 20.01 -12.51 21.34
N GLY A 12 21.25 -12.06 21.20
CA GLY A 12 21.92 -11.24 22.20
C GLY A 12 21.17 -9.92 22.45
N SER A 13 21.48 -9.28 23.57
CA SER A 13 20.88 -7.99 23.95
C SER A 13 20.96 -6.94 22.84
N GLU A 14 22.07 -6.91 22.09
CA GLU A 14 22.26 -6.01 20.95
C GLU A 14 21.25 -6.25 19.82
N PHE A 15 20.96 -7.51 19.48
CA PHE A 15 19.98 -7.86 18.45
C PHE A 15 18.57 -7.41 18.85
N LEU A 16 18.18 -7.69 20.09
CA LEU A 16 16.89 -7.27 20.63
C LEU A 16 16.77 -5.74 20.70
N GLU A 17 17.84 -5.04 21.08
CA GLU A 17 17.87 -3.58 21.05
C GLU A 17 17.76 -3.02 19.63
N ASN A 18 18.39 -3.66 18.63
CA ASN A 18 18.26 -3.25 17.24
C ASN A 18 16.83 -3.48 16.69
N ILE A 19 16.18 -4.60 17.03
CA ILE A 19 14.76 -4.82 16.74
C ILE A 19 13.90 -3.74 17.38
N ARG A 20 14.14 -3.44 18.66
CA ARG A 20 13.40 -2.42 19.41
C ARG A 20 13.54 -1.05 18.77
N LYS A 21 14.76 -0.63 18.41
CA LYS A 21 15.02 0.64 17.70
C LYS A 21 14.23 0.74 16.41
N ARG A 22 14.24 -0.29 15.56
CA ARG A 22 13.48 -0.30 14.29
C ARG A 22 11.97 -0.34 14.51
N TYR A 23 11.50 -1.04 15.54
CA TYR A 23 10.08 -1.03 15.91
C TYR A 23 9.60 0.37 16.26
N TRP A 24 10.35 1.11 17.08
CA TRP A 24 10.00 2.48 17.46
C TRP A 24 10.07 3.46 16.29
N LEU A 25 10.98 3.25 15.35
CA LEU A 25 11.09 4.08 14.14
C LEU A 25 9.81 4.08 13.30
N LEU A 26 9.11 2.94 13.25
CA LEU A 26 7.89 2.75 12.45
C LEU A 26 6.60 2.67 13.28
N THR A 27 6.67 2.91 14.58
CA THR A 27 5.50 2.87 15.48
C THR A 27 5.34 4.24 16.12
N THR A 28 4.84 5.17 15.31
CA THR A 28 4.51 6.54 15.73
C THR A 28 3.02 6.80 15.51
N PRO A 29 2.41 7.80 16.17
CA PRO A 29 1.01 8.16 15.91
C PRO A 29 0.71 8.50 14.44
N GLN A 30 1.70 9.05 13.72
CA GLN A 30 1.59 9.35 12.29
C GLN A 30 1.58 8.08 11.43
N LEU A 31 2.20 7.01 11.92
CA LEU A 31 2.30 5.68 11.29
C LEU A 31 1.38 4.65 11.97
N ASP A 32 0.23 5.10 12.44
CA ASP A 32 -0.82 4.25 12.98
C ASP A 32 -2.11 4.32 12.16
N ILE A 33 -2.73 3.15 11.97
CA ILE A 33 -4.05 2.99 11.35
C ILE A 33 -4.95 2.43 12.44
N PHE A 34 -5.81 3.29 12.97
CA PHE A 34 -6.60 2.98 14.15
C PHE A 34 -7.71 1.97 13.80
N VAL A 35 -8.47 2.25 12.73
CA VAL A 35 -9.60 1.42 12.30
C VAL A 35 -9.66 1.34 10.78
N VAL A 36 -9.93 0.13 10.28
CA VAL A 36 -10.18 -0.14 8.85
C VAL A 36 -11.46 -0.95 8.67
N PRO A 37 -12.12 -0.88 7.50
CA PRO A 37 -13.23 -1.76 7.19
C PRO A 37 -12.83 -3.24 7.24
N ASN A 38 -13.67 -4.08 7.87
CA ASN A 38 -13.51 -5.54 7.86
C ASN A 38 -13.97 -6.14 6.52
N GLU A 39 -13.33 -5.73 5.42
CA GLU A 39 -13.60 -6.21 4.06
C GLU A 39 -12.39 -6.99 3.56
N LYS A 40 -12.65 -8.18 3.00
CA LYS A 40 -11.61 -9.16 2.65
C LYS A 40 -10.58 -8.60 1.67
N LYS A 41 -11.00 -7.92 0.59
CA LYS A 41 -10.06 -7.35 -0.40
C LYS A 41 -9.19 -6.27 0.23
N ILE A 42 -9.76 -5.37 1.05
CA ILE A 42 -9.00 -4.37 1.80
C ILE A 42 -7.97 -5.02 2.72
N LEU A 43 -8.38 -5.98 3.54
CA LEU A 43 -7.48 -6.62 4.50
C LEU A 43 -6.36 -7.42 3.82
N GLU A 44 -6.71 -8.29 2.87
CA GLU A 44 -5.77 -9.21 2.22
C GLU A 44 -4.84 -8.52 1.23
N LYS A 45 -5.28 -7.46 0.55
CA LYS A 45 -4.50 -6.82 -0.51
C LYS A 45 -3.76 -5.57 -0.05
N LEU A 46 -4.22 -4.90 1.00
CA LEU A 46 -3.69 -3.61 1.45
C LEU A 46 -3.11 -3.70 2.87
N VAL A 47 -3.95 -4.04 3.84
CA VAL A 47 -3.59 -3.89 5.27
C VAL A 47 -2.60 -4.96 5.74
N TRP A 48 -2.87 -6.23 5.50
CA TRP A 48 -2.00 -7.32 5.96
C TRP A 48 -0.63 -7.32 5.28
N PRO A 49 -0.52 -7.11 3.95
CA PRO A 49 0.79 -7.03 3.32
C PRO A 49 1.58 -5.79 3.78
N LEU A 50 0.93 -4.65 4.08
CA LEU A 50 1.60 -3.50 4.70
C LEU A 50 2.12 -3.84 6.11
N ARG A 51 1.32 -4.54 6.92
CA ARG A 51 1.78 -5.05 8.22
C ARG A 51 2.95 -6.03 8.08
N ALA A 52 2.94 -6.87 7.05
CA ALA A 52 4.05 -7.76 6.74
C ALA A 52 5.32 -6.97 6.34
N ALA A 53 5.18 -5.89 5.56
CA ALA A 53 6.29 -5.01 5.21
C ALA A 53 6.93 -4.37 6.46
N LYS A 54 6.12 -3.94 7.43
CA LYS A 54 6.61 -3.44 8.73
C LYS A 54 7.43 -4.49 9.47
N LYS A 55 6.93 -5.74 9.53
CA LYS A 55 7.63 -6.85 10.18
C LYS A 55 8.96 -7.16 9.49
N ALA A 56 8.97 -7.19 8.16
CA ALA A 56 10.19 -7.39 7.39
C ALA A 56 11.25 -6.33 7.73
N PHE A 57 10.86 -5.04 7.76
CA PHE A 57 11.75 -3.96 8.19
C PHE A 57 12.30 -4.16 9.60
N ILE A 58 11.45 -4.46 10.57
CA ILE A 58 11.85 -4.65 11.98
C ILE A 58 12.88 -5.78 12.11
N LEU A 59 12.73 -6.84 11.31
CA LEU A 59 13.61 -8.01 11.29
C LEU A 59 14.82 -7.85 10.37
N SER A 60 15.12 -6.63 9.90
CA SER A 60 16.20 -6.33 8.95
C SER A 60 16.07 -6.97 7.57
N ASP A 61 14.90 -7.52 7.22
CA ASP A 61 14.58 -7.93 5.85
C ASP A 61 14.11 -6.71 5.04
N TYR A 62 15.07 -5.83 4.74
CA TYR A 62 14.83 -4.58 4.03
C TYR A 62 14.39 -4.80 2.57
N LEU A 63 14.91 -5.84 1.92
CA LEU A 63 14.51 -6.19 0.56
C LEU A 63 13.05 -6.69 0.52
N GLY A 64 12.68 -7.56 1.46
CA GLY A 64 11.30 -8.02 1.63
C GLY A 64 10.35 -6.85 1.95
N CYS A 65 10.79 -5.91 2.81
CA CYS A 65 10.04 -4.68 3.08
C CYS A 65 9.78 -3.87 1.79
N ILE A 66 10.82 -3.57 1.00
CA ILE A 66 10.71 -2.81 -0.25
C ILE A 66 9.80 -3.52 -1.26
N ALA A 67 9.94 -4.84 -1.40
CA ALA A 67 9.11 -5.63 -2.30
C ALA A 67 7.62 -5.58 -1.91
N LEU A 68 7.31 -5.77 -0.63
CA LEU A 68 5.95 -5.71 -0.11
C LEU A 68 5.35 -4.30 -0.23
N CYS A 69 6.12 -3.26 0.08
CA CYS A 69 5.70 -1.86 -0.10
C CYS A 69 5.33 -1.57 -1.55
N GLY A 70 6.16 -2.01 -2.50
CA GLY A 70 5.89 -1.88 -3.92
C GLY A 70 4.63 -2.61 -4.38
N MET A 71 4.42 -3.84 -3.90
CA MET A 71 3.20 -4.60 -4.19
C MET A 71 1.96 -3.88 -3.65
N VAL A 72 2.00 -3.45 -2.39
CA VAL A 72 0.89 -2.76 -1.71
C VAL A 72 0.54 -1.46 -2.40
N CYS A 73 1.53 -0.66 -2.79
CA CYS A 73 1.30 0.56 -3.56
C CYS A 73 0.60 0.28 -4.89
N GLU A 74 1.00 -0.76 -5.62
CA GLU A 74 0.30 -1.11 -6.87
C GLU A 74 -1.14 -1.54 -6.63
N MET A 75 -1.39 -2.36 -5.59
CA MET A 75 -2.74 -2.80 -5.23
C MET A 75 -3.62 -1.61 -4.80
N ALA A 76 -3.07 -0.66 -4.04
CA ALA A 76 -3.75 0.55 -3.64
C ALA A 76 -4.16 1.43 -4.83
N ILE A 77 -3.25 1.62 -5.79
CA ILE A 77 -3.50 2.40 -7.00
C ILE A 77 -4.59 1.75 -7.85
N ILE A 78 -4.58 0.43 -8.02
CA ILE A 78 -5.67 -0.29 -8.69
C ILE A 78 -6.98 -0.12 -7.92
N PHE A 79 -6.93 -0.29 -6.59
CA PHE A 79 -8.10 -0.21 -5.75
C PHE A 79 -8.74 1.19 -5.78
N LEU A 80 -7.95 2.26 -5.76
CA LEU A 80 -8.43 3.63 -5.88
C LEU A 80 -9.18 3.87 -7.20
N PHE A 81 -8.66 3.34 -8.31
CA PHE A 81 -9.37 3.38 -9.60
C PHE A 81 -10.71 2.64 -9.54
N ASP A 82 -10.73 1.45 -8.94
CA ASP A 82 -11.96 0.66 -8.74
C ASP A 82 -12.99 1.41 -7.87
N LEU A 83 -12.53 2.10 -6.82
CA LEU A 83 -13.37 2.87 -5.89
C LEU A 83 -14.03 4.07 -6.56
N ALA A 84 -13.27 4.83 -7.35
CA ALA A 84 -13.77 6.02 -8.03
C ALA A 84 -14.85 5.70 -9.07
N ALA A 85 -14.90 4.45 -9.55
CA ALA A 85 -15.88 3.96 -10.50
C ALA A 85 -16.06 4.89 -11.73
N ILE A 86 -14.98 5.50 -12.21
CA ILE A 86 -14.97 6.59 -13.21
C ILE A 86 -16.00 6.36 -14.32
N HIS A 87 -16.89 7.32 -14.50
CA HIS A 87 -18.06 7.18 -15.36
C HIS A 87 -17.89 7.89 -16.70
N VAL A 88 -18.45 7.29 -17.76
CA VAL A 88 -18.73 7.95 -19.05
C VAL A 88 -20.23 7.79 -19.31
N ASN A 89 -20.95 8.90 -19.47
CA ASN A 89 -22.41 8.92 -19.62
C ASN A 89 -23.11 8.05 -18.57
N THR A 90 -22.86 8.36 -17.29
CA THR A 90 -23.43 7.70 -16.08
C THR A 90 -23.12 6.22 -15.89
N LYS A 91 -22.33 5.59 -16.77
CA LYS A 91 -21.88 4.19 -16.61
C LYS A 91 -20.39 4.13 -16.30
N PRO A 92 -19.93 3.27 -15.37
CA PRO A 92 -18.52 3.06 -15.14
C PRO A 92 -17.80 2.65 -16.43
N LEU A 93 -16.55 3.10 -16.59
CA LEU A 93 -15.70 2.78 -17.72
C LEU A 93 -15.59 1.27 -17.91
N ASN A 94 -16.18 0.76 -18.99
CA ASN A 94 -16.07 -0.64 -19.35
C ASN A 94 -14.70 -0.94 -20.00
N THR A 95 -14.36 -2.23 -20.10
CA THR A 95 -13.10 -2.70 -20.69
C THR A 95 -12.83 -2.15 -22.10
N LYS A 96 -13.87 -1.98 -22.93
CA LYS A 96 -13.72 -1.45 -24.30
C LYS A 96 -13.32 0.03 -24.26
N GLN A 97 -13.99 0.82 -23.42
CA GLN A 97 -13.68 2.24 -23.24
C GLN A 97 -12.28 2.43 -22.63
N GLN A 98 -11.90 1.65 -21.62
CA GLN A 98 -10.55 1.71 -21.04
C GLN A 98 -9.48 1.44 -22.11
N ARG A 99 -9.65 0.41 -22.95
CA ARG A 99 -8.71 0.13 -24.05
C ARG A 99 -8.64 1.26 -25.07
N GLN A 100 -9.78 1.90 -25.37
CA GLN A 100 -9.82 3.02 -26.30
C GLN A 100 -9.11 4.26 -25.75
N ILE A 101 -9.20 4.52 -24.45
CA ILE A 101 -8.59 5.70 -23.81
C ILE A 101 -7.12 5.46 -23.49
N PHE A 102 -6.79 4.31 -22.88
CA PHE A 102 -5.45 4.06 -22.33
C PHE A 102 -4.57 3.17 -23.21
N GLY A 103 -5.14 2.53 -24.24
CA GLY A 103 -4.49 1.48 -25.05
C GLY A 103 -4.56 0.07 -24.44
N SER A 104 -4.94 -0.05 -23.17
CA SER A 104 -5.16 -1.32 -22.46
C SER A 104 -6.15 -1.11 -21.30
N THR A 105 -6.43 -2.14 -20.50
CA THR A 105 -7.18 -1.95 -19.24
C THR A 105 -6.32 -1.25 -18.21
N PHE A 106 -6.92 -0.46 -17.31
CA PHE A 106 -6.18 0.30 -16.30
C PHE A 106 -5.22 -0.59 -15.49
N GLU A 107 -5.68 -1.76 -15.06
CA GLU A 107 -4.87 -2.74 -14.31
C GLU A 107 -3.63 -3.23 -15.08
N LYS A 108 -3.67 -3.23 -16.43
CA LYS A 108 -2.55 -3.66 -17.29
C LYS A 108 -1.59 -2.54 -17.64
N LEU A 109 -1.84 -1.31 -17.18
CA LEU A 109 -0.91 -0.20 -17.35
C LEU A 109 0.29 -0.38 -16.40
N GLY A 110 1.47 0.07 -16.85
CA GLY A 110 2.63 0.17 -15.97
C GLY A 110 2.34 1.08 -14.78
N GLN A 111 3.02 0.85 -13.64
CA GLN A 111 2.80 1.62 -12.40
C GLN A 111 2.88 3.14 -12.60
N GLU A 112 3.85 3.61 -13.39
CA GLU A 112 4.00 5.04 -13.73
C GLU A 112 2.74 5.63 -14.35
N LYS A 113 2.24 4.98 -15.40
CA LYS A 113 1.07 5.46 -16.14
C LYS A 113 -0.19 5.39 -15.28
N ARG A 114 -0.31 4.41 -14.38
CA ARG A 114 -1.43 4.35 -13.42
C ARG A 114 -1.41 5.54 -12.44
N ILE A 115 -0.24 5.87 -11.89
CA ILE A 115 -0.08 7.03 -11.00
C ILE A 115 -0.42 8.32 -11.75
N GLN A 116 0.12 8.49 -12.96
CA GLN A 116 -0.14 9.67 -13.79
C GLN A 116 -1.64 9.84 -14.09
N VAL A 117 -2.33 8.79 -14.54
CA VAL A 117 -3.77 8.83 -14.85
C VAL A 117 -4.58 9.27 -13.63
N LEU A 118 -4.30 8.69 -12.46
CA LEU A 118 -5.04 9.01 -11.23
C LEU A 118 -4.74 10.42 -10.70
N TYR A 119 -3.52 10.92 -10.91
CA TYR A 119 -3.16 12.30 -10.59
C TYR A 119 -3.86 13.30 -11.50
N GLU A 120 -3.89 13.05 -12.82
CA GLU A 120 -4.51 13.94 -13.82
C GLU A 120 -6.04 14.06 -13.64
N ILE A 121 -6.69 13.05 -13.08
CA ILE A 121 -8.14 13.07 -12.77
C ILE A 121 -8.42 13.38 -11.29
N GLU A 122 -7.44 13.92 -10.57
CA GLU A 122 -7.56 14.43 -9.19
C GLU A 122 -7.99 13.38 -8.15
N LEU A 123 -7.77 12.09 -8.43
CA LEU A 123 -7.98 11.01 -7.46
C LEU A 123 -6.76 10.78 -6.56
N LEU A 124 -5.57 11.20 -7.00
CA LEU A 124 -4.36 11.27 -6.19
C LEU A 124 -3.96 12.72 -6.00
N SER A 125 -3.72 13.12 -4.75
CA SER A 125 -3.03 14.38 -4.48
C SER A 125 -1.59 14.32 -4.99
N GLY A 126 -0.98 15.48 -5.24
CA GLY A 126 0.43 15.55 -5.68
C GLY A 126 1.41 14.90 -4.69
N GLU A 127 1.11 14.97 -3.39
CA GLU A 127 1.90 14.31 -2.34
C GLU A 127 1.80 12.78 -2.45
N LEU A 128 0.59 12.23 -2.54
CA LEU A 128 0.40 10.78 -2.66
C LEU A 128 0.93 10.22 -3.99
N ALA A 129 0.84 10.99 -5.08
CA ALA A 129 1.43 10.61 -6.35
C ALA A 129 2.97 10.56 -6.26
N LYS A 130 3.58 11.55 -5.60
CA LYS A 130 5.03 11.58 -5.33
C LYS A 130 5.47 10.40 -4.46
N ASP A 131 4.71 10.07 -3.43
CA ASP A 131 4.99 8.93 -2.55
C ASP A 131 4.89 7.59 -3.29
N ALA A 132 3.84 7.39 -4.09
CA ALA A 132 3.68 6.19 -4.92
C ALA A 132 4.82 6.05 -5.94
N ASP A 133 5.26 7.16 -6.54
CA ASP A 133 6.39 7.19 -7.47
C ASP A 133 7.73 6.95 -6.78
N ALA A 134 7.91 7.45 -5.56
CA ALA A 134 9.10 7.19 -4.74
C ALA A 134 9.25 5.69 -4.46
N VAL A 135 8.17 5.02 -4.05
CA VAL A 135 8.17 3.56 -3.83
C VAL A 135 8.51 2.81 -5.12
N ARG A 136 7.92 3.21 -6.26
CA ARG A 136 8.25 2.64 -7.58
C ARG A 136 9.74 2.75 -7.88
N LYS A 137 10.31 3.94 -7.69
CA LYS A 137 11.73 4.22 -7.97
C LYS A 137 12.65 3.41 -7.05
N ILE A 138 12.37 3.35 -5.75
CA ILE A 138 13.13 2.54 -4.79
C ILE A 138 13.08 1.07 -5.19
N ARG A 139 11.89 0.50 -5.41
CA ARG A 139 11.74 -0.90 -5.82
C ARG A 139 12.51 -1.20 -7.10
N ARG A 140 12.42 -0.33 -8.10
CA ARG A 140 13.14 -0.50 -9.38
C ARG A 140 14.66 -0.61 -9.16
N GLN A 141 15.22 0.18 -8.25
CA GLN A 141 16.65 0.15 -7.96
C GLN A 141 17.12 -1.20 -7.42
N TYR A 142 16.36 -1.82 -6.51
CA TYR A 142 16.78 -3.03 -5.82
C TYR A 142 16.34 -4.33 -6.50
N LEU A 143 15.18 -4.34 -7.16
CA LEU A 143 14.61 -5.57 -7.73
C LEU A 143 14.87 -5.74 -9.23
N HIS A 144 15.35 -4.71 -9.92
CA HIS A 144 15.56 -4.76 -11.38
C HIS A 144 16.99 -4.51 -11.83
N PHE A 145 17.90 -4.11 -10.93
CA PHE A 145 19.31 -3.87 -11.27
C PHE A 145 20.24 -4.64 -10.34
N LEU A 146 21.07 -5.51 -10.93
CA LEU A 146 22.08 -6.29 -10.19
C LEU A 146 23.25 -5.44 -9.68
N SER A 147 23.51 -4.28 -10.31
CA SER A 147 24.64 -3.41 -9.99
C SER A 147 24.40 -2.48 -8.80
N LYS A 148 23.22 -2.50 -8.18
CA LYS A 148 22.87 -1.56 -7.12
C LYS A 148 23.53 -1.94 -5.79
N SER A 149 24.22 -0.97 -5.17
CA SER A 149 24.75 -1.11 -3.80
C SER A 149 23.64 -1.12 -2.75
N TYR A 150 23.81 -1.97 -1.72
CA TYR A 150 22.87 -2.10 -0.59
C TYR A 150 23.22 -1.19 0.59
N SER A 151 24.20 -0.29 0.44
CA SER A 151 24.64 0.65 1.49
C SER A 151 23.52 1.53 2.07
N ARG A 152 22.45 1.78 1.31
CA ARG A 152 21.29 2.60 1.73
C ARG A 152 20.00 1.81 1.93
N ILE A 153 20.04 0.49 1.85
CA ILE A 153 18.81 -0.33 1.77
C ILE A 153 17.90 -0.18 2.98
N GLU A 154 18.47 0.01 4.19
CA GLU A 154 17.69 0.28 5.39
C GLU A 154 16.91 1.58 5.27
N LYS A 155 17.58 2.68 4.88
CA LYS A 155 16.93 3.98 4.74
C LYS A 155 15.88 3.97 3.62
N ASP A 156 16.20 3.34 2.50
CA ASP A 156 15.28 3.24 1.37
C ASP A 156 14.07 2.34 1.71
N ALA A 157 14.24 1.31 2.55
CA ALA A 157 13.12 0.51 3.07
C ALA A 157 12.23 1.29 4.05
N GLU A 158 12.83 2.10 4.93
CA GLU A 158 12.09 3.01 5.82
C GLU A 158 11.25 4.01 5.01
N ASP A 159 11.86 4.65 4.01
CA ASP A 159 11.21 5.64 3.16
C ASP A 159 10.11 5.00 2.30
N ALA A 160 10.35 3.81 1.74
CA ALA A 160 9.33 3.05 1.04
C ALA A 160 8.16 2.68 1.94
N TYR A 161 8.43 2.23 3.17
CA TYR A 161 7.38 1.90 4.13
C TYR A 161 6.52 3.12 4.49
N LYS A 162 7.15 4.25 4.80
CA LYS A 162 6.45 5.49 5.15
C LYS A 162 5.57 5.98 4.01
N ALA A 163 6.09 6.02 2.79
CA ALA A 163 5.33 6.42 1.61
C ALA A 163 4.16 5.47 1.31
N SER A 164 4.39 4.15 1.35
CA SER A 164 3.32 3.16 1.20
C SER A 164 2.27 3.28 2.30
N PHE A 165 2.70 3.51 3.54
CA PHE A 165 1.79 3.66 4.66
C PHE A 165 0.87 4.87 4.49
N GLN A 166 1.38 6.03 4.09
CA GLN A 166 0.56 7.22 3.86
C GLN A 166 -0.51 7.00 2.81
N LEU A 167 -0.15 6.35 1.68
CA LEU A 167 -1.09 5.99 0.64
C LEU A 167 -2.19 5.04 1.13
N ILE A 168 -1.84 4.04 1.93
CA ILE A 168 -2.84 3.10 2.45
C ILE A 168 -3.73 3.78 3.48
N LYS A 169 -3.14 4.56 4.40
CA LYS A 169 -3.88 5.31 5.40
C LYS A 169 -4.90 6.25 4.76
N SER A 170 -4.53 7.02 3.74
CA SER A 170 -5.46 7.91 3.04
C SER A 170 -6.62 7.17 2.36
N LEU A 171 -6.45 5.89 2.03
CA LEU A 171 -7.46 5.10 1.35
C LEU A 171 -8.42 4.37 2.29
N VAL A 172 -7.91 3.82 3.41
CA VAL A 172 -8.68 2.85 4.23
C VAL A 172 -8.86 3.22 5.70
N ASP A 173 -8.15 4.22 6.21
CA ASP A 173 -8.29 4.63 7.61
C ASP A 173 -9.65 5.31 7.83
N LEU A 174 -10.35 4.88 8.88
CA LEU A 174 -11.66 5.43 9.25
C LEU A 174 -11.45 6.45 10.38
N PRO A 175 -11.51 7.76 10.10
CA PRO A 175 -11.31 8.77 11.13
C PRO A 175 -12.41 8.71 12.17
N VAL A 176 -12.05 9.02 13.41
CA VAL A 176 -12.99 9.17 14.53
C VAL A 176 -13.36 10.65 14.65
N GLY A 177 -14.65 10.96 14.55
CA GLY A 177 -15.18 12.31 14.74
C GLY A 177 -15.09 12.76 16.19
N ASN A 178 -15.31 14.06 16.42
CA ASN A 178 -15.25 14.67 17.75
C ASN A 178 -16.27 14.08 18.75
N ASP A 179 -17.31 13.41 18.26
CA ASP A 179 -18.33 12.72 19.05
C ASP A 179 -18.01 11.23 19.29
N GLY A 180 -16.80 10.78 18.93
CA GLY A 180 -16.36 9.39 19.08
C GLY A 180 -16.89 8.43 18.00
N LYS A 181 -17.63 8.94 17.00
CA LYS A 181 -18.15 8.09 15.92
C LYS A 181 -17.14 7.88 14.81
N LEU A 182 -17.13 6.68 14.25
CA LEU A 182 -16.37 6.39 13.04
C LEU A 182 -17.04 7.08 11.84
N ILE A 183 -16.26 7.84 11.08
CA ILE A 183 -16.68 8.46 9.84
C ILE A 183 -16.22 7.56 8.70
N ILE A 184 -17.15 7.13 7.85
CA ILE A 184 -16.84 6.38 6.63
C ILE A 184 -16.64 7.40 5.51
N PRO A 185 -15.43 7.50 4.92
CA PRO A 185 -15.21 8.35 3.76
C PRO A 185 -16.13 8.00 2.60
N GLU A 186 -16.59 9.02 1.86
CA GLU A 186 -17.55 8.86 0.76
C GLU A 186 -17.08 7.86 -0.31
N HIS A 187 -15.77 7.88 -0.61
CA HIS A 187 -15.17 6.95 -1.57
C HIS A 187 -15.28 5.48 -1.14
N LEU A 188 -15.34 5.19 0.17
CA LEU A 188 -15.56 3.85 0.70
C LEU A 188 -17.05 3.49 0.82
N THR A 189 -17.92 4.46 1.08
CA THR A 189 -19.37 4.24 1.28
C THR A 189 -20.00 3.52 0.10
N ASN A 190 -19.72 3.96 -1.13
CA ASN A 190 -20.25 3.36 -2.35
C ASN A 190 -19.74 1.93 -2.59
N TYR A 191 -18.50 1.66 -2.20
CA TYR A 191 -17.89 0.34 -2.35
C TYR A 191 -18.45 -0.65 -1.33
N LEU A 192 -18.55 -0.24 -0.07
CA LEU A 192 -19.01 -1.08 1.03
C LEU A 192 -20.51 -1.38 0.91
N SER A 193 -21.35 -0.41 0.53
CA SER A 193 -22.79 -0.59 0.37
C SER A 193 -23.13 -1.65 -0.70
N LYS A 194 -22.50 -1.58 -1.87
CA LYS A 194 -22.65 -2.58 -2.96
C LYS A 194 -22.29 -4.00 -2.50
N ARG A 195 -21.32 -4.14 -1.59
CA ARG A 195 -20.86 -5.44 -1.08
C ARG A 195 -21.77 -5.99 0.02
N LEU A 196 -22.32 -5.13 0.88
CA LEU A 196 -23.29 -5.50 1.90
C LEU A 196 -24.59 -6.00 1.26
N ASN A 197 -25.08 -5.31 0.22
CA ASN A 197 -26.29 -5.72 -0.49
C ASN A 197 -26.09 -7.07 -1.20
N LYS A 198 -24.95 -7.27 -1.88
CA LYS A 198 -24.62 -8.56 -2.51
C LYS A 198 -24.54 -9.74 -1.53
N LYS A 199 -24.15 -9.51 -0.28
CA LYS A 199 -24.12 -10.55 0.75
C LYS A 199 -25.52 -10.94 1.22
N SER A 200 -26.46 -9.99 1.19
CA SER A 200 -27.86 -10.16 1.61
C SER A 200 -28.66 -11.01 0.62
N ASP A 201 -28.32 -10.92 -0.67
CA ASP A 201 -28.95 -11.71 -1.75
C ASP A 201 -28.36 -13.14 -1.90
N SER A 202 -27.35 -13.49 -1.10
CA SER A 202 -26.63 -14.77 -1.18
C SER A 202 -26.77 -15.64 0.08
N VAL A 203 -27.79 -15.35 0.91
CA VAL A 203 -28.19 -16.14 2.08
C VAL A 203 -29.57 -16.71 1.86
#